data_AF-A0A4C1SN61-F1
#
_entry.id   AF-A0A4C1SN61-F1
#
_cell.length_a   1.000
_cell.length_b   1.000
_cell.length_c   1.000
_cell.angle_alpha   90.00
_cell.angle_beta   90.00
_cell.angle_gamma   90.00
#
_symmetry.space_group_name_H-M   'P 1'
#
loop_
_entity.id
_entity.type
_entity.pdbx_description
1 polymer ?
#
loop_
_entity_poly.entity_id
_entity_poly.type
_entity_poly.pdbx_seq_one_letter_code
_entity_poly.pdbx_strand_id
1 'polypeptide(L)'
;MVLAIGLLVDDAIVVVENVERIMHDEGLPAREATEKSMKEISGALVAIALFSVTIIAAMTFSVVVALTLTPALCGMLLRPTAPHRKGFFGGFNRFYAATERQYRHKVVRTLRRPLIMVSLYAAMGVATLPAGATASRTEAVNKQIVDWFLMEEKQNIDVVFTINGFNQRGAQNAGMAFIKLKTGTSDPAIFALTPPSVPGLGQNNGFTYELLASGGTTREQLGSLRDQLLQSAAQSPDLIGVRANILPQTPQLQIDIDTSKAVALGLQLDDVTDTLTSAWGGAYINDFIDRGRVKRVYLQGDGQYRSAPSDLDKWYIRNSEGTMTPFSAFASTRWTMGPESLNRYNGSASYEIQGQNAEGFSSGDAMNTIERLANELPAGTTGAWSGLSLQEKQAGGQSTTLYAISILVVFLCLAALYESWTVPFSVLLAVPLVYWVRCWPWRCAD
;
A
#
# COMPACT_ATOMS: atom_id res chain seq x y z
N MET A 1 18.22 -7.58 6.83
CA MET A 1 19.42 -7.89 7.65
C MET A 1 19.07 -8.47 9.02
N VAL A 2 18.16 -7.87 9.80
CA VAL A 2 17.81 -8.40 11.14
C VAL A 2 17.32 -9.86 11.11
N LEU A 3 16.48 -10.23 10.14
CA LEU A 3 16.03 -11.62 9.96
C LEU A 3 17.16 -12.61 9.60
N ALA A 4 18.27 -12.14 9.03
CA ALA A 4 19.39 -12.99 8.63
C ALA A 4 20.36 -13.31 9.77
N ILE A 5 20.32 -12.55 10.88
CA ILE A 5 21.20 -12.77 12.03
C ILE A 5 20.89 -14.11 12.70
N GLY A 6 19.60 -14.43 12.88
CA GLY A 6 19.19 -15.71 13.47
C GLY A 6 19.60 -16.90 12.61
N LEU A 7 19.42 -16.81 11.29
CA LEU A 7 19.81 -17.86 10.36
C LEU A 7 21.33 -18.05 10.27
N LEU A 8 22.11 -16.95 10.28
CA LEU A 8 23.57 -17.01 10.17
C LEU A 8 24.24 -17.56 11.44
N VAL A 9 23.63 -17.33 12.61
CA VAL A 9 24.12 -17.87 13.88
C VAL A 9 23.74 -19.35 14.05
N ASP A 10 22.59 -19.79 13.51
CA ASP A 10 22.11 -21.17 13.61
C ASP A 10 23.10 -22.16 12.96
N ASP A 11 23.56 -21.88 11.74
CA ASP A 11 24.55 -22.70 11.03
C ASP A 11 25.86 -22.86 11.83
N ALA A 12 26.33 -21.76 12.42
CA ALA A 12 27.56 -21.76 13.21
C ALA A 12 27.39 -22.53 14.53
N ILE A 13 26.22 -22.43 15.18
CA ILE A 13 25.90 -23.18 16.40
C ILE A 13 25.87 -24.68 16.09
N VAL A 14 25.22 -25.11 15.00
CA VAL A 14 25.13 -26.52 14.60
C VAL A 14 26.52 -27.11 14.39
N VAL A 15 27.45 -26.37 13.76
CA VAL A 15 28.83 -26.80 13.57
C VAL A 15 29.54 -26.95 14.92
N VAL A 16 29.46 -25.94 15.79
CA VAL A 16 30.14 -25.95 17.10
C VAL A 16 29.61 -27.08 17.98
N GLU A 17 28.29 -27.25 18.07
CA GLU A 17 27.65 -28.27 18.91
C GLU A 17 27.99 -29.69 18.41
N ASN A 18 28.03 -29.91 17.10
CA ASN A 18 28.42 -31.21 16.56
C ASN A 18 29.91 -31.52 16.76
N VAL A 19 30.79 -30.50 16.70
CA VAL A 19 32.22 -30.66 17.05
C VAL A 19 32.39 -30.99 18.53
N GLU A 20 31.71 -30.28 19.42
CA GLU A 20 31.76 -30.55 20.87
C GLU A 20 31.24 -31.96 21.20
N ARG A 21 30.14 -32.39 20.56
CA ARG A 21 29.60 -33.75 20.71
C ARG A 21 30.64 -34.80 20.35
N ILE A 22 31.31 -34.69 19.20
CA ILE A 22 32.33 -35.65 18.75
C ILE A 22 33.56 -35.62 19.67
N MET A 23 33.99 -34.43 20.12
CA MET A 23 35.08 -34.30 21.09
C MET A 23 34.75 -34.97 22.42
N HIS A 24 33.51 -34.86 22.90
CA HIS A 24 33.07 -35.42 24.16
C HIS A 24 32.85 -36.94 24.09
N ASP A 25 32.17 -37.42 23.05
CA ASP A 25 31.75 -38.83 22.95
C ASP A 25 32.86 -39.74 22.46
N GLU A 26 33.74 -39.25 21.57
CA GLU A 26 34.81 -40.04 20.97
C GLU A 26 36.21 -39.68 21.52
N GLY A 27 36.31 -38.63 22.34
CA GLY A 27 37.57 -38.20 22.96
C GLY A 27 38.61 -37.67 21.98
N LEU A 28 38.20 -37.32 20.76
CA LEU A 28 39.10 -36.88 19.70
C LEU A 28 39.64 -35.47 19.98
N PRO A 29 40.90 -35.17 19.59
CA PRO A 29 41.42 -33.81 19.63
C PRO A 29 40.62 -32.90 18.68
N ALA A 30 40.50 -31.61 19.04
CA ALA A 30 39.59 -30.65 18.40
C ALA A 30 39.72 -30.61 16.87
N ARG A 31 40.93 -30.74 16.33
CA ARG A 31 41.19 -30.75 14.89
C ARG A 31 40.56 -31.96 14.18
N GLU A 32 40.70 -33.16 14.74
CA GLU A 32 40.17 -34.40 14.16
C GLU A 32 38.65 -34.48 14.32
N ALA A 33 38.13 -34.05 15.48
CA ALA A 33 36.68 -33.94 15.71
C ALA A 33 36.02 -32.96 14.73
N THR A 34 36.70 -31.87 14.41
CA THR A 34 36.24 -30.89 13.42
C THR A 34 36.20 -31.48 12.02
N GLU A 35 37.26 -32.17 11.57
CA GLU A 35 37.28 -32.78 10.23
C GLU A 35 36.15 -33.81 10.06
N LYS A 36 35.89 -34.61 11.10
CA LYS A 36 34.81 -35.59 11.10
C LYS A 36 33.43 -34.93 11.11
N SER A 37 33.23 -33.91 11.96
CA SER A 37 32.00 -33.12 12.02
C SER A 37 31.62 -32.54 10.67
N MET A 38 32.58 -31.95 9.95
CA MET A 38 32.34 -31.36 8.63
C MET A 38 31.89 -32.39 7.60
N LYS A 39 32.39 -33.62 7.64
CA LYS A 39 31.93 -34.69 6.73
C LYS A 39 30.48 -35.11 7.01
N GLU A 40 30.01 -34.97 8.25
CA GLU A 40 28.65 -35.34 8.66
C GLU A 40 27.60 -34.27 8.31
N ILE A 41 27.93 -32.98 8.46
CA ILE A 41 26.93 -31.89 8.43
C ILE A 41 26.98 -30.99 7.18
N SER A 42 28.02 -31.09 6.35
CA SER A 42 28.17 -30.23 5.15
C SER A 42 26.99 -30.33 4.19
N GLY A 43 26.39 -31.52 4.04
CA GLY A 43 25.21 -31.71 3.19
C GLY A 43 23.99 -30.94 3.71
N ALA A 44 23.72 -31.00 5.02
CA ALA A 44 22.57 -30.35 5.63
C ALA A 44 22.64 -28.81 5.57
N LEU A 45 23.84 -28.24 5.73
CA LEU A 45 24.07 -26.78 5.70
C LEU A 45 23.84 -26.17 4.31
N VAL A 46 24.18 -26.90 3.24
CA VAL A 46 23.97 -26.43 1.85
C VAL A 46 22.48 -26.35 1.49
N ALA A 47 21.63 -27.18 2.10
CA ALA A 47 20.19 -27.24 1.82
C ALA A 47 19.41 -25.98 2.22
N ILE A 48 19.86 -25.29 3.28
CA ILE A 48 19.12 -24.21 3.95
C ILE A 48 19.25 -22.87 3.20
N ALA A 49 20.21 -22.76 2.28
CA ALA A 49 20.69 -21.47 1.74
C ALA A 49 19.87 -20.83 0.61
N LEU A 50 18.77 -21.44 0.13
CA LEU A 50 18.09 -20.98 -1.08
C LEU A 50 16.85 -20.10 -0.78
N PHE A 51 16.98 -18.76 -0.84
CA PHE A 51 16.00 -17.82 -1.47
C PHE A 51 16.42 -16.32 -1.47
N SER A 52 16.00 -15.58 -2.51
CA SER A 52 15.99 -14.10 -2.69
C SER A 52 17.29 -13.34 -2.35
N VAL A 53 18.18 -13.26 -3.34
CA VAL A 53 19.45 -12.49 -3.50
C VAL A 53 20.19 -12.02 -2.24
N THR A 54 19.58 -11.23 -1.37
CA THR A 54 20.19 -10.80 -0.10
C THR A 54 20.29 -11.94 0.90
N ILE A 55 19.25 -12.77 1.02
CA ILE A 55 19.29 -13.97 1.88
C ILE A 55 20.20 -15.01 1.24
N ILE A 56 20.13 -15.23 -0.08
CA ILE A 56 21.10 -16.10 -0.79
C ILE A 56 22.54 -15.65 -0.55
N ALA A 57 22.86 -14.35 -0.71
CA ALA A 57 24.22 -13.85 -0.49
C ALA A 57 24.66 -14.04 0.96
N ALA A 58 23.77 -13.74 1.93
CA ALA A 58 24.06 -13.94 3.35
C ALA A 58 24.24 -15.42 3.71
N MET A 59 23.39 -16.31 3.20
CA MET A 59 23.47 -17.75 3.45
C MET A 59 24.67 -18.38 2.73
N THR A 60 24.96 -17.98 1.49
CA THR A 60 26.15 -18.44 0.76
C THR A 60 27.42 -18.02 1.49
N PHE A 61 27.47 -16.76 1.95
CA PHE A 61 28.59 -16.28 2.77
C PHE A 61 28.66 -17.02 4.12
N SER A 62 27.52 -17.26 4.79
CA SER A 62 27.43 -18.06 6.01
C SER A 62 28.02 -19.45 5.82
N VAL A 63 27.60 -20.18 4.77
CA VAL A 63 28.11 -21.51 4.45
C VAL A 63 29.61 -21.47 4.18
N VAL A 64 30.11 -20.48 3.43
CA VAL A 64 31.56 -20.34 3.21
C VAL A 64 32.29 -20.14 4.54
N VAL A 65 31.79 -19.29 5.44
CA VAL A 65 32.37 -19.08 6.77
C VAL A 65 32.31 -20.36 7.62
N ALA A 66 31.17 -21.05 7.62
CA ALA A 66 30.94 -22.29 8.36
C ALA A 66 31.79 -23.47 7.84
N LEU A 67 32.12 -23.50 6.56
CA LEU A 67 32.96 -24.54 5.96
C LEU A 67 34.47 -24.23 6.04
N THR A 68 34.85 -22.96 6.22
CA THR A 68 36.26 -22.55 6.16
C THR A 68 36.77 -21.98 7.49
N LEU A 69 36.20 -20.87 7.92
CA LEU A 69 36.68 -20.10 9.06
C LEU A 69 36.28 -20.74 10.38
N THR A 70 35.03 -21.22 10.52
CA THR A 70 34.52 -21.80 11.77
C THR A 70 35.31 -23.06 12.17
N PRO A 71 35.58 -24.03 11.27
CA PRO A 71 36.41 -25.20 11.57
C PRO A 71 37.85 -24.82 11.96
N ALA A 72 38.43 -23.85 11.25
CA ALA A 72 39.78 -23.38 11.52
C ALA A 72 39.87 -22.71 12.91
N LEU A 73 38.89 -21.87 13.26
CA LEU A 73 38.82 -21.23 14.57
C LEU A 73 38.54 -22.25 15.67
N CYS A 74 37.63 -23.20 15.49
CA CYS A 74 37.38 -24.28 16.44
C CYS A 74 38.66 -25.08 16.71
N GLY A 75 39.39 -25.48 15.66
CA GLY A 75 40.66 -26.20 15.81
C GLY A 75 41.79 -25.41 16.46
N MET A 76 41.74 -24.07 16.44
CA MET A 76 42.78 -23.20 17.03
C MET A 76 42.43 -22.68 18.43
N LEU A 77 41.15 -22.38 18.70
CA LEU A 77 40.70 -21.71 19.93
C LEU A 77 40.12 -22.68 20.97
N LEU A 78 39.48 -23.78 20.56
CA LEU A 78 38.88 -24.70 21.52
C LEU A 78 39.96 -25.49 22.24
N ARG A 79 39.93 -25.42 23.58
CA ARG A 79 40.79 -26.24 24.45
C ARG A 79 39.96 -27.39 25.01
N PRO A 80 40.52 -28.60 25.09
CA PRO A 80 39.85 -29.71 25.76
C PRO A 80 39.70 -29.40 27.25
N THR A 81 38.46 -29.19 27.69
CA THR A 81 38.12 -28.97 29.11
C THR A 81 37.40 -30.19 29.66
N ALA A 82 37.79 -30.64 30.86
CA ALA A 82 37.07 -31.70 31.55
C ALA A 82 35.65 -31.21 31.93
N PRO A 83 34.61 -32.06 31.84
CA PRO A 83 33.24 -31.65 32.07
C PRO A 83 33.06 -31.07 33.48
N HIS A 84 32.46 -29.88 33.58
CA HIS A 84 32.21 -29.21 34.87
C HIS A 84 31.20 -30.00 35.70
N ARG A 85 31.67 -30.68 36.78
CA ARG A 85 30.84 -31.53 37.65
C ARG A 85 30.31 -30.85 38.92
N LYS A 86 30.76 -29.63 39.26
CA LYS A 86 30.38 -28.90 40.49
C LYS A 86 30.14 -27.40 40.19
N GLY A 87 29.33 -26.73 41.01
CA GLY A 87 28.94 -25.32 40.83
C GLY A 87 27.67 -25.13 39.97
N PHE A 88 27.36 -23.88 39.61
CA PHE A 88 26.18 -23.50 38.81
C PHE A 88 26.07 -24.29 37.50
N PHE A 89 27.14 -24.33 36.70
CA PHE A 89 27.20 -25.07 35.43
C PHE A 89 27.06 -26.59 35.61
N GLY A 90 27.56 -27.16 36.72
CA GLY A 90 27.35 -28.58 37.04
C GLY A 90 25.92 -28.89 37.53
N GLY A 91 25.22 -27.90 38.09
CA GLY A 91 23.78 -27.97 38.38
C GLY A 91 22.94 -27.90 37.09
N PHE A 92 23.26 -26.93 36.22
CA PHE A 92 22.65 -26.79 34.90
C PHE A 92 22.83 -28.05 34.04
N ASN A 93 24.03 -28.61 33.96
CA ASN A 93 24.28 -29.85 33.20
C ASN A 93 23.45 -31.05 33.71
N ARG A 94 23.25 -31.17 35.03
CA ARG A 94 22.40 -32.23 35.60
C ARG A 94 20.92 -32.01 35.32
N PHE A 95 20.46 -30.76 35.38
CA PHE A 95 19.11 -30.38 35.00
C PHE A 95 18.86 -30.62 33.51
N TYR A 96 19.77 -30.18 32.64
CA TYR A 96 19.71 -30.39 31.21
C TYR A 96 19.70 -31.90 30.88
N ALA A 97 20.63 -32.67 31.42
CA ALA A 97 20.68 -34.13 31.22
C ALA A 97 19.48 -34.89 31.79
N ALA A 98 18.82 -34.36 32.83
CA ALA A 98 17.56 -34.92 33.33
C ALA A 98 16.39 -34.61 32.39
N THR A 99 16.29 -33.35 31.95
CA THR A 99 15.28 -32.88 31.00
C THR A 99 15.40 -33.57 29.64
N GLU A 100 16.62 -33.73 29.13
CA GLU A 100 16.94 -34.45 27.89
C GLU A 100 16.52 -35.92 27.97
N ARG A 101 16.87 -36.62 29.06
CA ARG A 101 16.45 -38.01 29.28
C ARG A 101 14.93 -38.13 29.34
N GLN A 102 14.25 -37.16 29.94
CA GLN A 102 12.79 -37.14 30.01
C GLN A 102 12.16 -36.83 28.65
N TYR A 103 12.73 -35.90 27.88
CA TYR A 103 12.32 -35.58 26.51
C TYR A 103 12.46 -36.80 25.59
N ARG A 104 13.64 -37.44 25.59
CA ARG A 104 13.91 -38.67 24.82
C ARG A 104 12.91 -39.78 25.15
N HIS A 105 12.64 -40.02 26.43
CA HIS A 105 11.65 -41.02 26.85
C HIS A 105 10.23 -40.66 26.39
N LYS A 106 9.84 -39.38 26.46
CA LYS A 106 8.54 -38.91 25.98
C LYS A 106 8.41 -39.06 24.46
N VAL A 107 9.41 -38.64 23.68
CA VAL A 107 9.41 -38.76 22.21
C VAL A 107 9.31 -40.23 21.80
N VAL A 108 10.11 -41.13 22.38
CA VAL A 108 10.06 -42.57 22.07
C VAL A 108 8.73 -43.19 22.46
N ARG A 109 8.15 -42.81 23.61
CA ARG A 109 6.82 -43.29 24.04
C ARG A 109 5.72 -42.81 23.11
N THR A 110 5.85 -41.61 22.56
CA THR A 110 4.86 -41.04 21.65
C THR A 110 4.99 -41.56 20.22
N LEU A 111 6.22 -41.83 19.75
CA LEU A 111 6.49 -42.52 18.48
C LEU A 111 5.88 -43.93 18.42
N ARG A 112 5.71 -44.59 19.57
CA ARG A 112 5.02 -45.90 19.66
C ARG A 112 3.49 -45.79 19.48
N ARG A 113 2.93 -44.59 19.30
CA ARG A 113 1.50 -44.35 19.09
C ARG A 113 1.25 -43.56 17.79
N PRO A 114 1.52 -44.15 16.61
CA PRO A 114 1.43 -43.44 15.33
C PRO A 114 0.03 -42.91 15.04
N LEU A 115 -1.02 -43.64 15.44
CA LEU A 115 -2.40 -43.21 15.25
C LEU A 115 -2.77 -41.97 16.07
N ILE A 116 -2.23 -41.80 17.29
CA ILE A 116 -2.47 -40.61 18.13
C ILE A 116 -1.73 -39.40 17.55
N MET A 117 -0.52 -39.61 17.04
CA MET A 117 0.28 -38.56 16.41
C MET A 117 -0.35 -38.07 15.10
N VAL A 118 -0.79 -38.98 14.23
CA VAL A 118 -1.48 -38.63 12.98
C VAL A 118 -2.83 -37.96 13.26
N SER A 119 -3.57 -38.39 14.28
CA SER A 119 -4.84 -37.74 14.66
C SER A 119 -4.66 -36.38 15.31
N LEU A 120 -3.61 -36.16 16.13
CA LEU A 120 -3.28 -34.83 16.63
C LEU A 120 -2.83 -33.89 15.50
N TYR A 121 -1.99 -34.38 14.58
CA TYR A 121 -1.58 -33.60 13.41
C TYR A 121 -2.77 -33.29 12.48
N ALA A 122 -3.67 -34.24 12.24
CA ALA A 122 -4.91 -34.03 11.50
C ALA A 122 -5.88 -33.08 12.22
N ALA A 123 -5.97 -33.15 13.55
CA ALA A 123 -6.77 -32.21 14.36
C ALA A 123 -6.18 -30.80 14.35
N MET A 124 -4.85 -30.65 14.24
CA MET A 124 -4.18 -29.36 14.03
C MET A 124 -4.35 -28.84 12.59
N GLY A 125 -4.45 -29.74 11.61
CA GLY A 125 -4.74 -29.43 10.20
C GLY A 125 -6.21 -29.10 9.90
N VAL A 126 -7.13 -29.41 10.83
CA VAL A 126 -8.56 -29.07 10.75
C VAL A 126 -8.91 -28.14 11.92
N ALA A 127 -8.41 -26.91 11.84
CA ALA A 127 -8.82 -25.83 12.73
C ALA A 127 -8.75 -24.49 11.98
N THR A 128 -9.66 -24.28 11.04
CA THR A 128 -10.07 -22.93 10.64
C THR A 128 -11.20 -22.49 11.58
N LEU A 129 -10.91 -21.53 12.44
CA LEU A 129 -11.93 -20.82 13.20
C LEU A 129 -12.71 -19.89 12.26
N PRO A 130 -14.04 -19.77 12.38
CA PRO A 130 -14.75 -18.62 11.82
C PRO A 130 -14.26 -17.34 12.49
N ALA A 131 -14.03 -16.29 11.70
CA ALA A 131 -13.77 -14.96 12.23
C ALA A 131 -15.00 -14.49 13.03
N GLY A 132 -14.77 -14.11 14.28
CA GLY A 132 -15.86 -13.72 15.18
C GLY A 132 -15.38 -13.35 16.56
N ALA A 133 -14.72 -12.19 16.67
CA ALA A 133 -14.64 -11.46 17.94
C ALA A 133 -15.38 -10.14 17.74
N THR A 134 -16.52 -9.99 18.41
CA THR A 134 -17.27 -8.74 18.46
C THR A 134 -16.58 -7.80 19.45
N ALA A 135 -16.25 -6.60 18.97
CA ALA A 135 -15.99 -5.43 19.80
C ALA A 135 -17.30 -4.66 19.95
N SER A 136 -17.80 -4.57 21.18
CA SER A 136 -18.62 -3.45 21.72
C SER A 136 -19.10 -3.92 23.10
N ARG A 137 -19.08 -3.14 24.18
CA ARG A 137 -19.32 -1.69 24.39
C ARG A 137 -18.92 -1.47 25.89
N THR A 138 -18.59 -0.32 26.47
CA THR A 138 -19.13 1.05 26.43
C THR A 138 -18.26 1.82 27.45
N GLU A 139 -17.71 3.00 27.13
CA GLU A 139 -18.29 4.31 27.43
C GLU A 139 -18.26 4.73 28.92
N ALA A 140 -17.13 5.33 29.32
CA ALA A 140 -17.05 6.27 30.43
C ALA A 140 -15.96 7.37 30.25
N VAL A 141 -15.22 7.37 29.14
CA VAL A 141 -14.05 8.26 28.95
C VAL A 141 -14.31 9.39 27.94
N ASN A 142 -15.38 9.30 27.14
CA ASN A 142 -15.70 10.27 26.09
C ASN A 142 -16.21 11.64 26.56
N LYS A 143 -16.38 11.85 27.88
CA LYS A 143 -16.78 13.17 28.41
C LYS A 143 -15.58 14.05 28.81
N GLN A 144 -14.37 13.49 28.95
CA GLN A 144 -13.14 14.27 29.20
C GLN A 144 -12.38 14.66 27.92
N ILE A 145 -12.64 13.95 26.82
CA ILE A 145 -11.97 14.16 25.53
C ILE A 145 -12.47 15.44 24.83
N VAL A 146 -13.75 15.80 25.02
CA VAL A 146 -14.36 16.95 24.36
C VAL A 146 -13.86 18.30 24.91
N ASP A 147 -13.49 18.37 26.19
CA ASP A 147 -12.95 19.60 26.79
C ASP A 147 -11.44 19.78 26.53
N TRP A 148 -10.70 18.70 26.25
CA TRP A 148 -9.28 18.72 25.89
C TRP A 148 -9.02 19.25 24.46
N PHE A 149 -9.90 18.91 23.51
CA PHE A 149 -9.74 19.28 22.09
C PHE A 149 -9.99 20.75 21.78
N LEU A 150 -10.62 21.53 22.66
CA LEU A 150 -11.00 22.92 22.36
C LEU A 150 -9.94 23.96 22.76
N MET A 151 -8.79 23.57 23.34
CA MET A 151 -7.72 24.52 23.72
C MET A 151 -6.25 24.11 23.42
N GLU A 152 -5.91 22.86 23.04
CA GLU A 152 -4.55 22.32 23.32
C GLU A 152 -3.71 21.76 22.14
N GLU A 153 -4.08 21.93 20.87
CA GLU A 153 -3.37 21.28 19.73
C GLU A 153 -2.14 22.01 19.14
N LYS A 154 -1.54 22.98 19.85
CA LYS A 154 -0.27 23.62 19.43
C LYS A 154 0.94 22.68 19.53
N GLN A 155 0.80 21.57 20.25
CA GLN A 155 1.91 20.68 20.58
C GLN A 155 2.22 19.65 19.48
N ASN A 156 1.21 19.20 18.71
CA ASN A 156 1.35 18.10 17.74
C ASN A 156 1.72 18.56 16.32
N ILE A 157 1.53 19.84 16.00
CA ILE A 157 1.77 20.41 14.67
C ILE A 157 3.08 21.21 14.69
N ASP A 158 3.99 20.88 13.78
CA ASP A 158 5.27 21.57 13.60
C ASP A 158 5.14 22.74 12.61
N VAL A 159 4.57 22.46 11.43
CA VAL A 159 4.40 23.43 10.34
C VAL A 159 3.09 23.15 9.60
N VAL A 160 2.34 24.21 9.28
CA VAL A 160 1.23 24.18 8.33
C VAL A 160 1.60 25.04 7.13
N PHE A 161 1.66 24.43 5.95
CA PHE A 161 1.89 25.13 4.69
C PHE A 161 0.64 25.04 3.82
N THR A 162 -0.02 26.17 3.58
CA THR A 162 -1.25 26.23 2.78
C THR A 162 -0.96 26.74 1.37
N ILE A 163 -1.63 26.15 0.39
CA ILE A 163 -1.64 26.60 -1.00
C ILE A 163 -3.10 26.90 -1.37
N ASN A 164 -3.35 28.12 -1.84
CA ASN A 164 -4.65 28.56 -2.34
C ASN A 164 -4.68 28.49 -3.87
N GLY A 165 -5.81 28.10 -4.44
CA GLY A 165 -5.99 27.91 -5.89
C GLY A 165 -5.42 26.59 -6.41
N PHE A 166 -4.98 25.69 -5.52
CA PHE A 166 -4.44 24.39 -5.87
C PHE A 166 -4.78 23.34 -4.80
N ASN A 167 -5.38 22.24 -5.25
CA ASN A 167 -5.47 20.98 -4.53
C ASN A 167 -5.46 19.83 -5.54
N GLN A 168 -5.51 18.57 -5.09
CA GLN A 168 -5.45 17.40 -5.98
C GLN A 168 -6.59 17.33 -7.04
N ARG A 169 -7.63 18.16 -6.92
CA ARG A 169 -8.78 18.23 -7.85
C ARG A 169 -8.71 19.42 -8.81
N GLY A 170 -7.95 20.47 -8.46
CA GLY A 170 -7.59 21.60 -9.33
C GLY A 170 -8.73 22.58 -9.64
N ALA A 171 -8.88 23.64 -8.84
CA ALA A 171 -9.75 24.79 -9.16
C ALA A 171 -9.34 26.04 -8.38
N GLN A 172 -9.82 27.22 -8.81
CA GLN A 172 -9.55 28.48 -8.09
C GLN A 172 -10.16 28.51 -6.68
N ASN A 173 -11.30 27.85 -6.48
CA ASN A 173 -11.95 27.68 -5.18
C ASN A 173 -11.33 26.55 -4.34
N ALA A 174 -10.21 25.98 -4.79
CA ALA A 174 -9.60 24.81 -4.19
C ALA A 174 -8.37 25.19 -3.36
N GLY A 175 -8.20 24.58 -2.19
CA GLY A 175 -7.04 24.79 -1.33
C GLY A 175 -6.52 23.48 -0.76
N MET A 176 -5.23 23.44 -0.46
CA MET A 176 -4.57 22.31 0.17
C MET A 176 -3.64 22.79 1.28
N ALA A 177 -3.64 22.06 2.40
CA ALA A 177 -2.74 22.30 3.51
C ALA A 177 -1.84 21.08 3.70
N PHE A 178 -0.53 21.30 3.73
CA PHE A 178 0.44 20.31 4.16
C PHE A 178 0.71 20.52 5.65
N ILE A 179 0.37 19.51 6.44
CA ILE A 179 0.56 19.53 7.88
C ILE A 179 1.73 18.62 8.20
N LYS A 180 2.82 19.19 8.72
CA LYS A 180 3.93 18.42 9.28
C LYS A 180 3.65 18.20 10.76
N LEU A 181 3.42 16.96 11.15
CA LEU A 181 3.29 16.57 12.55
C LEU A 181 4.67 16.56 13.22
N LYS A 182 4.72 16.88 14.51
CA LYS A 182 5.89 16.56 15.33
C LYS A 182 5.97 15.05 15.48
N THR A 183 7.19 14.53 15.50
CA THR A 183 7.49 13.10 15.39
C THR A 183 6.77 12.30 16.50
N GLY A 184 5.92 11.33 16.14
CA GLY A 184 5.42 10.31 17.07
C GLY A 184 3.94 10.33 17.46
N THR A 185 3.10 11.22 16.92
CA THR A 185 1.64 11.20 17.19
C THR A 185 0.85 10.89 15.93
N SER A 186 0.23 9.71 15.91
CA SER A 186 -0.81 9.32 14.97
C SER A 186 -2.15 9.35 15.70
N ASP A 187 -2.95 10.41 15.52
CA ASP A 187 -4.39 10.30 15.74
C ASP A 187 -5.18 11.23 14.79
N PRO A 188 -6.35 10.82 14.26
CA PRO A 188 -6.99 11.47 13.13
C PRO A 188 -8.27 12.21 13.55
N ALA A 189 -8.32 13.53 13.35
CA ALA A 189 -9.59 14.26 13.35
C ALA A 189 -9.55 15.53 12.47
N ILE A 190 -9.01 15.38 11.27
CA ILE A 190 -9.29 16.20 10.08
C ILE A 190 -9.45 15.16 8.96
N PHE A 191 -10.10 15.45 7.82
CA PHE A 191 -10.01 14.57 6.65
C PHE A 191 -8.55 14.50 6.16
N ALA A 192 -7.72 13.78 6.91
CA ALA A 192 -6.30 13.61 6.74
C ALA A 192 -6.14 12.35 5.90
N LEU A 193 -5.90 12.56 4.61
CA LEU A 193 -5.52 11.48 3.73
C LEU A 193 -4.13 11.03 4.18
N THR A 194 -4.08 9.90 4.88
CA THR A 194 -2.79 9.29 5.24
C THR A 194 -2.18 8.71 3.96
N PRO A 195 -0.96 9.12 3.58
CA PRO A 195 -0.30 8.55 2.42
C PRO A 195 0.00 7.07 2.64
N PRO A 196 0.15 6.27 1.57
CA PRO A 196 0.56 4.87 1.70
C PRO A 196 1.96 4.76 2.32
N SER A 197 2.23 3.61 2.94
CA SER A 197 3.54 3.30 3.55
C SER A 197 4.71 3.36 2.57
N VAL A 198 4.44 3.27 1.26
CA VAL A 198 5.42 3.44 0.19
C VAL A 198 5.11 4.72 -0.59
N PRO A 199 5.92 5.78 -0.45
CA PRO A 199 5.77 7.00 -1.24
C PRO A 199 5.83 6.70 -2.75
N GLY A 200 4.93 7.31 -3.52
CA GLY A 200 4.89 7.17 -4.99
C GLY A 200 3.89 6.14 -5.53
N LEU A 201 3.29 5.29 -4.68
CA LEU A 201 2.23 4.35 -5.10
C LEU A 201 0.82 4.96 -5.07
N GLY A 202 0.67 6.12 -4.45
CA GLY A 202 -0.58 6.85 -4.32
C GLY A 202 -0.42 7.96 -3.28
N GLN A 203 -1.41 8.85 -3.20
CA GLN A 203 -1.44 9.90 -2.16
C GLN A 203 -2.41 9.56 -1.03
N ASN A 204 -3.30 8.58 -1.25
CA ASN A 204 -4.35 8.20 -0.30
C ASN A 204 -4.26 6.69 -0.02
N ASN A 205 -4.31 6.33 1.26
CA ASN A 205 -4.53 4.95 1.66
C ASN A 205 -5.99 4.54 1.38
N GLY A 206 -6.21 3.27 1.03
CA GLY A 206 -7.53 2.71 0.69
C GLY A 206 -7.63 2.23 -0.76
N PHE A 207 -8.84 2.25 -1.31
CA PHE A 207 -9.12 1.81 -2.67
C PHE A 207 -9.39 2.97 -3.62
N THR A 208 -9.05 2.77 -4.90
CA THR A 208 -9.37 3.69 -6.01
C THR A 208 -10.03 2.91 -7.14
N TYR A 209 -11.27 3.27 -7.45
CA TYR A 209 -12.14 2.60 -8.41
C TYR A 209 -12.62 3.59 -9.48
N GLU A 210 -12.50 3.22 -10.75
CA GLU A 210 -12.97 4.00 -11.88
C GLU A 210 -14.33 3.48 -12.34
N LEU A 211 -15.37 4.32 -12.19
CA LEU A 211 -16.68 4.07 -12.78
C LEU A 211 -16.70 4.63 -14.21
N LEU A 212 -16.68 3.74 -15.19
CA LEU A 212 -16.58 4.05 -16.62
C LEU A 212 -17.97 4.06 -17.27
N ALA A 213 -18.18 4.99 -18.20
CA ALA A 213 -19.34 4.95 -19.09
C ALA A 213 -19.20 3.82 -20.11
N SER A 214 -20.26 3.04 -20.30
CA SER A 214 -20.39 2.10 -21.41
C SER A 214 -20.84 2.81 -22.68
N GLY A 215 -20.77 2.11 -23.83
CA GLY A 215 -21.19 2.67 -25.12
C GLY A 215 -22.65 3.15 -25.09
N GLY A 216 -22.86 4.45 -25.32
CA GLY A 216 -24.18 5.09 -25.34
C GLY A 216 -24.62 5.76 -24.03
N THR A 217 -23.86 5.62 -22.94
CA THR A 217 -24.20 6.27 -21.66
C THR A 217 -23.77 7.74 -21.66
N THR A 218 -24.73 8.64 -21.41
CA THR A 218 -24.44 10.08 -21.36
C THR A 218 -23.76 10.47 -20.04
N ARG A 219 -23.19 11.68 -20.00
CA ARG A 219 -22.49 12.17 -18.79
C ARG A 219 -23.44 12.33 -17.61
N GLU A 220 -24.67 12.74 -17.88
CA GLU A 220 -25.75 12.92 -16.89
C GLU A 220 -26.17 11.57 -16.33
N GLN A 221 -26.37 10.57 -17.20
CA GLN A 221 -26.70 9.20 -16.80
C GLN A 221 -25.58 8.58 -15.96
N LEU A 222 -24.32 8.75 -16.37
CA LEU A 222 -23.16 8.31 -15.60
C LEU A 222 -23.10 9.02 -14.23
N GLY A 223 -23.50 10.29 -14.18
CA GLY A 223 -23.59 11.06 -12.93
C GLY A 223 -24.61 10.47 -11.96
N SER A 224 -25.81 10.12 -12.44
CA SER A 224 -26.82 9.46 -11.60
C SER A 224 -26.37 8.08 -11.11
N LEU A 225 -25.67 7.31 -11.95
CA LEU A 225 -25.16 5.99 -11.58
C LEU A 225 -24.04 6.09 -10.54
N ARG A 226 -23.17 7.10 -10.66
CA ARG A 226 -22.19 7.44 -9.62
C ARG A 226 -22.87 7.75 -8.29
N ASP A 227 -23.89 8.59 -8.30
CA ASP A 227 -24.57 9.00 -7.07
C ASP A 227 -25.29 7.83 -6.40
N GLN A 228 -25.90 6.95 -7.21
CA GLN A 228 -26.46 5.69 -6.72
C GLN A 228 -25.40 4.79 -6.10
N LEU A 229 -24.22 4.63 -6.74
CA LEU A 229 -23.12 3.85 -6.20
C LEU A 229 -22.60 4.42 -4.87
N LEU A 230 -22.43 5.74 -4.79
CA LEU A 230 -22.00 6.42 -3.56
C LEU A 230 -23.03 6.27 -2.44
N GLN A 231 -24.33 6.34 -2.77
CA GLN A 231 -25.40 6.14 -1.80
C GLN A 231 -25.41 4.71 -1.25
N SER A 232 -25.27 3.70 -2.11
CA SER A 232 -25.17 2.30 -1.68
C SER A 232 -23.89 2.04 -0.89
N ALA A 233 -22.77 2.64 -1.29
CA ALA A 233 -21.50 2.52 -0.57
C ALA A 233 -21.55 3.15 0.82
N ALA A 234 -22.25 4.28 0.98
CA ALA A 234 -22.45 4.93 2.28
C ALA A 234 -23.31 4.09 3.26
N GLN A 235 -24.09 3.14 2.76
CA GLN A 235 -24.88 2.22 3.59
C GLN A 235 -24.12 0.94 3.96
N SER A 236 -22.96 0.69 3.35
CA SER A 236 -22.16 -0.51 3.63
C SER A 236 -21.36 -0.31 4.92
N PRO A 237 -21.39 -1.29 5.85
CA PRO A 237 -20.55 -1.25 7.05
C PRO A 237 -19.07 -1.50 6.77
N ASP A 238 -18.72 -2.04 5.59
CA ASP A 238 -17.35 -2.43 5.25
C ASP A 238 -16.51 -1.24 4.73
N LEU A 239 -17.16 -0.11 4.42
CA LEU A 239 -16.56 1.02 3.73
C LEU A 239 -16.65 2.30 4.56
N ILE A 240 -15.61 3.11 4.52
CA ILE A 240 -15.59 4.46 5.12
C ILE A 240 -15.07 5.49 4.13
N GLY A 241 -15.59 6.72 4.23
CA GLY A 241 -15.07 7.86 3.49
C GLY A 241 -15.15 7.75 1.96
N VAL A 242 -16.08 6.94 1.44
CA VAL A 242 -16.28 6.73 0.00
C VAL A 242 -16.79 8.01 -0.65
N ARG A 243 -16.10 8.47 -1.69
CA ARG A 243 -16.40 9.73 -2.38
C ARG A 243 -15.91 9.70 -3.82
N ALA A 244 -16.57 10.47 -4.68
CA ALA A 244 -16.03 10.75 -6.01
C ALA A 244 -14.92 11.81 -5.93
N ASN A 245 -13.84 11.60 -6.66
CA ASN A 245 -12.76 12.55 -6.84
C ASN A 245 -13.07 13.53 -7.98
N ILE A 246 -14.09 14.34 -7.77
CA ILE A 246 -14.54 15.36 -8.72
C ILE A 246 -14.73 16.72 -8.05
N LEU A 247 -14.69 17.75 -8.88
CA LEU A 247 -15.16 19.08 -8.53
C LEU A 247 -16.67 19.16 -8.73
N PRO A 248 -17.38 19.92 -7.87
CA PRO A 248 -18.80 20.19 -8.08
C PRO A 248 -19.00 20.95 -9.39
N GLN A 249 -20.20 20.87 -9.95
CA GLN A 249 -20.58 21.75 -11.05
C GLN A 249 -20.62 23.19 -10.55
N THR A 250 -20.16 24.13 -11.37
CA THR A 250 -20.18 25.55 -11.05
C THR A 250 -21.00 26.34 -12.07
N PRO A 251 -21.56 27.50 -11.66
CA PRO A 251 -22.19 28.41 -12.61
C PRO A 251 -21.16 28.91 -13.61
N GLN A 252 -21.44 28.71 -14.89
CA GLN A 252 -20.67 29.19 -16.02
C GLN A 252 -21.50 30.24 -16.77
N LEU A 253 -20.85 31.33 -17.17
CA LEU A 253 -21.48 32.36 -17.99
C LEU A 253 -21.32 31.96 -19.47
N GLN A 254 -22.40 31.52 -20.09
CA GLN A 254 -22.43 31.26 -21.53
C GLN A 254 -22.69 32.56 -22.29
N ILE A 255 -21.82 32.87 -23.25
CA ILE A 255 -21.96 34.01 -24.17
C ILE A 255 -22.45 33.46 -25.52
N ASP A 256 -23.70 33.76 -25.85
CA ASP A 256 -24.34 33.38 -27.11
C ASP A 256 -24.21 34.54 -28.11
N ILE A 257 -23.39 34.35 -29.14
CA ILE A 257 -23.14 35.32 -30.22
C ILE A 257 -24.13 35.05 -31.36
N ASP A 258 -24.95 36.04 -31.71
CA ASP A 258 -25.83 36.03 -32.87
C ASP A 258 -25.00 36.37 -34.11
N THR A 259 -24.52 35.32 -34.79
CA THR A 259 -23.70 35.44 -36.00
C THR A 259 -24.43 36.18 -37.13
N SER A 260 -25.76 36.07 -37.21
CA SER A 260 -26.54 36.73 -38.26
C SER A 260 -26.58 38.24 -38.04
N LYS A 261 -26.77 38.69 -36.79
CA LYS A 261 -26.68 40.11 -36.42
C LYS A 261 -25.27 40.65 -36.57
N ALA A 262 -24.26 39.92 -36.12
CA ALA A 262 -22.87 40.36 -36.21
C ALA A 262 -22.46 40.64 -37.68
N VAL A 263 -22.80 39.71 -38.59
CA VAL A 263 -22.53 39.87 -40.03
C VAL A 263 -23.35 41.03 -40.62
N ALA A 264 -24.62 41.18 -40.25
CA ALA A 264 -25.45 42.30 -40.70
C ALA A 264 -24.92 43.68 -40.24
N LEU A 265 -24.21 43.73 -39.10
CA LEU A 265 -23.56 44.94 -38.58
C LEU A 265 -22.16 45.18 -39.18
N GLY A 266 -21.72 44.33 -40.12
CA GLY A 266 -20.43 44.43 -40.80
C GLY A 266 -19.24 43.99 -39.95
N LEU A 267 -19.45 43.17 -38.91
CA LEU A 267 -18.39 42.63 -38.05
C LEU A 267 -17.78 41.36 -38.64
N GLN A 268 -16.46 41.22 -38.53
CA GLN A 268 -15.78 39.94 -38.78
C GLN A 268 -15.84 39.07 -37.52
N LEU A 269 -16.16 37.78 -37.67
CA LEU A 269 -16.28 36.86 -36.54
C LEU A 269 -14.94 36.62 -35.82
N ASP A 270 -13.83 36.73 -36.55
CA ASP A 270 -12.48 36.64 -35.99
C ASP A 270 -12.20 37.82 -35.05
N ASP A 271 -12.52 39.05 -35.47
CA ASP A 271 -12.39 40.25 -34.60
C ASP A 271 -13.20 40.14 -33.30
N VAL A 272 -14.40 39.53 -33.39
CA VAL A 272 -15.25 39.26 -32.22
C VAL A 272 -14.57 38.28 -31.26
N THR A 273 -14.05 37.17 -31.80
CA THR A 273 -13.41 36.12 -31.01
C THR A 273 -12.09 36.60 -30.41
N ASP A 274 -11.28 37.33 -31.17
CA ASP A 274 -10.00 37.88 -30.75
C ASP A 274 -10.17 38.94 -29.66
N THR A 275 -11.17 39.82 -29.82
CA THR A 275 -11.50 40.83 -28.80
C THR A 275 -11.92 40.15 -27.51
N LEU A 276 -12.81 39.16 -27.57
CA LEU A 276 -13.28 38.44 -26.38
C LEU A 276 -12.14 37.67 -25.69
N THR A 277 -11.33 36.94 -26.47
CA THR A 277 -10.21 36.15 -25.97
C THR A 277 -9.14 37.04 -25.34
N SER A 278 -8.76 38.13 -26.01
CA SER A 278 -7.74 39.05 -25.51
C SER A 278 -8.24 39.85 -24.31
N ALA A 279 -9.48 40.32 -24.31
CA ALA A 279 -10.02 41.12 -23.23
C ALA A 279 -10.29 40.29 -21.95
N TRP A 280 -10.95 39.14 -22.08
CA TRP A 280 -11.42 38.35 -20.94
C TRP A 280 -10.49 37.18 -20.60
N GLY A 281 -10.03 36.42 -21.60
CA GLY A 281 -9.20 35.22 -21.42
C GLY A 281 -7.72 35.51 -21.17
N GLY A 282 -7.24 36.64 -21.68
CA GLY A 282 -5.82 36.98 -21.70
C GLY A 282 -5.09 36.25 -22.83
N ALA A 283 -4.45 37.01 -23.71
CA ALA A 283 -3.73 36.48 -24.86
C ALA A 283 -2.22 36.61 -24.64
N TYR A 284 -1.49 35.53 -24.89
CA TYR A 284 -0.04 35.59 -24.99
C TYR A 284 0.34 36.24 -26.33
N ILE A 285 1.16 37.30 -26.29
CA ILE A 285 1.55 38.05 -27.49
C ILE A 285 2.96 37.65 -27.94
N ASN A 286 3.92 37.79 -27.05
CA ASN A 286 5.33 37.53 -27.32
C ASN A 286 6.13 37.44 -26.01
N ASP A 287 7.45 37.38 -26.14
CA ASP A 287 8.38 37.40 -25.03
C ASP A 287 9.20 38.69 -25.00
N PHE A 288 9.67 39.07 -23.82
CA PHE A 288 10.61 40.17 -23.59
C PHE A 288 11.69 39.77 -22.58
N ILE A 289 12.82 40.47 -22.56
CA ILE A 289 13.91 40.19 -21.63
C ILE A 289 13.80 41.12 -20.41
N ASP A 290 13.64 40.54 -19.22
CA ASP A 290 13.74 41.23 -17.92
C ASP A 290 14.91 40.65 -17.12
N ARG A 291 15.92 41.47 -16.83
CA ARG A 291 17.11 41.10 -16.03
C ARG A 291 17.80 39.81 -16.53
N GLY A 292 17.99 39.72 -17.84
CA GLY A 292 18.66 38.58 -18.50
C GLY A 292 17.81 37.31 -18.58
N ARG A 293 16.54 37.35 -18.16
CA ARG A 293 15.59 36.23 -18.30
C ARG A 293 14.50 36.60 -19.29
N VAL A 294 14.24 35.69 -20.22
CA VAL A 294 13.08 35.80 -21.11
C VAL A 294 11.80 35.59 -20.29
N LYS A 295 10.86 36.52 -20.43
CA LYS A 295 9.55 36.52 -19.77
C LYS A 295 8.46 36.72 -20.81
N ARG A 296 7.28 36.13 -20.54
CA ARG A 296 6.12 36.24 -21.40
C ARG A 296 5.40 37.58 -21.21
N VAL A 297 4.90 38.13 -22.31
CA VAL A 297 3.99 39.27 -22.36
C VAL A 297 2.59 38.76 -22.61
N TYR A 298 1.67 39.09 -21.70
CA TYR A 298 0.24 38.81 -21.84
C TYR A 298 -0.53 40.13 -22.01
N LEU A 299 -1.47 40.15 -22.95
CA LEU A 299 -2.45 41.20 -23.11
C LEU A 299 -3.76 40.74 -22.46
N GLN A 300 -4.30 41.54 -21.54
CA GLN A 300 -5.60 41.29 -20.93
C GLN A 300 -6.29 42.60 -20.60
N GLY A 301 -7.63 42.63 -20.64
CA GLY A 301 -8.39 43.76 -20.11
C GLY A 301 -8.24 43.90 -18.60
N ASP A 302 -8.23 45.14 -18.11
CA ASP A 302 -8.17 45.41 -16.67
C ASP A 302 -9.37 44.78 -15.93
N GLY A 303 -9.13 44.26 -14.73
CA GLY A 303 -10.13 43.48 -13.98
C GLY A 303 -11.49 44.18 -13.82
N GLN A 304 -11.50 45.51 -13.62
CA GLN A 304 -12.72 46.32 -13.46
C GLN A 304 -13.64 46.36 -14.69
N TYR A 305 -13.16 45.93 -15.86
CA TYR A 305 -13.92 45.89 -17.11
C TYR A 305 -14.25 44.45 -17.55
N ARG A 306 -14.08 43.46 -16.66
CA ARG A 306 -14.35 42.04 -16.92
C ARG A 306 -14.71 41.26 -15.65
N SER A 307 -15.30 41.94 -14.67
CA SER A 307 -15.64 41.34 -13.37
C SER A 307 -17.07 40.83 -13.33
N ALA A 308 -17.98 41.46 -14.07
CA ALA A 308 -19.40 41.13 -14.11
C ALA A 308 -19.89 40.94 -15.55
N PRO A 309 -20.96 40.14 -15.78
CA PRO A 309 -21.52 39.96 -17.12
C PRO A 309 -21.86 41.27 -17.84
N SER A 310 -22.34 42.28 -17.11
CA SER A 310 -22.65 43.61 -17.66
C SER A 310 -21.42 44.39 -18.15
N ASP A 311 -20.20 43.97 -17.77
CA ASP A 311 -18.98 44.58 -18.27
C ASP A 311 -18.72 44.22 -19.74
N LEU A 312 -19.39 43.18 -20.27
CA LEU A 312 -19.27 42.80 -21.68
C LEU A 312 -19.70 43.95 -22.60
N ASP A 313 -20.69 44.74 -22.18
CA ASP A 313 -21.23 45.88 -22.94
C ASP A 313 -20.24 47.03 -23.09
N LYS A 314 -19.18 47.05 -22.26
CA LYS A 314 -18.11 48.07 -22.32
C LYS A 314 -17.12 47.79 -23.44
N TRP A 315 -17.15 46.60 -24.04
CA TRP A 315 -16.26 46.19 -25.11
C TRP A 315 -16.92 46.46 -26.47
N TYR A 316 -16.12 47.06 -27.37
CA TYR A 316 -16.57 47.45 -28.69
C TYR A 316 -15.69 46.84 -29.76
N ILE A 317 -16.29 46.48 -30.88
CA ILE A 317 -15.59 45.93 -32.04
C ILE A 317 -15.79 46.89 -33.20
N ARG A 318 -14.73 47.12 -33.95
CA ARG A 318 -14.77 47.96 -35.14
C ARG A 318 -15.34 47.16 -36.31
N ASN A 319 -16.35 47.68 -37.00
CA ASN A 319 -16.85 47.10 -38.23
C ASN A 319 -16.05 47.56 -39.47
N SER A 320 -16.34 46.98 -40.63
CA SER A 320 -15.69 47.33 -41.91
C SER A 320 -15.84 48.81 -42.32
N GLU A 321 -16.90 49.48 -41.83
CA GLU A 321 -17.17 50.90 -42.07
C GLU A 321 -16.47 51.82 -41.05
N GLY A 322 -15.72 51.24 -40.09
CA GLY A 322 -14.99 51.97 -39.05
C GLY A 322 -15.82 52.35 -37.82
N THR A 323 -17.10 51.99 -37.77
CA THR A 323 -18.01 52.22 -36.64
C THR A 323 -17.73 51.23 -35.51
N MET A 324 -17.84 51.69 -34.26
CA MET A 324 -17.64 50.85 -33.06
C MET A 324 -18.99 50.30 -32.59
N THR A 325 -19.12 48.97 -32.61
CA THR A 325 -20.34 48.25 -32.22
C THR A 325 -20.12 47.55 -30.87
N PRO A 326 -20.97 47.79 -29.85
CA PRO A 326 -20.85 47.12 -28.55
C PRO A 326 -21.29 45.66 -28.63
N PHE A 327 -20.76 44.80 -27.74
CA PHE A 327 -21.15 43.38 -27.66
C PHE A 327 -22.66 43.17 -27.46
N SER A 328 -23.35 44.04 -26.72
CA SER A 328 -24.81 43.95 -26.51
C SER A 328 -25.65 44.02 -27.78
N ALA A 329 -25.11 44.53 -28.90
CA ALA A 329 -25.84 44.63 -30.16
C ALA A 329 -26.03 43.27 -30.85
N PHE A 330 -25.14 42.31 -30.59
CA PHE A 330 -25.10 41.02 -31.27
C PHE A 330 -24.79 39.82 -30.37
N ALA A 331 -24.59 40.01 -29.06
CA ALA A 331 -24.37 38.94 -28.10
C ALA A 331 -25.36 39.01 -26.93
N SER A 332 -25.64 37.85 -26.34
CA SER A 332 -26.45 37.70 -25.13
C SER A 332 -25.74 36.77 -24.16
N THR A 333 -26.02 36.91 -22.87
CA THR A 333 -25.40 36.07 -21.84
C THR A 333 -26.45 35.31 -21.06
N ARG A 334 -26.17 34.06 -20.71
CA ARG A 334 -27.01 33.27 -19.80
C ARG A 334 -26.16 32.45 -18.85
N TRP A 335 -26.67 32.23 -17.64
CA TRP A 335 -26.03 31.34 -16.68
C TRP A 335 -26.40 29.90 -16.97
N THR A 336 -25.40 29.03 -17.03
CA THR A 336 -25.58 27.58 -17.15
C THR A 336 -24.76 26.88 -16.07
N MET A 337 -25.15 25.66 -15.69
CA MET A 337 -24.34 24.84 -14.79
C MET A 337 -23.46 23.93 -15.63
N GLY A 338 -22.15 23.93 -15.36
CA GLY A 338 -21.19 23.12 -16.09
C GLY A 338 -20.16 22.47 -15.17
N PRO A 339 -19.57 21.33 -15.58
CA PRO A 339 -18.47 20.73 -14.84
C PRO A 339 -17.18 21.55 -15.04
N GLU A 340 -16.40 21.74 -13.96
CA GLU A 340 -15.07 22.37 -14.04
C GLU A 340 -14.01 21.39 -14.56
N SER A 341 -14.19 20.10 -14.31
CA SER A 341 -13.29 19.04 -14.77
C SER A 341 -14.07 17.84 -15.30
N LEU A 342 -13.54 17.26 -16.37
CA LEU A 342 -14.06 16.06 -17.01
C LEU A 342 -12.98 14.99 -17.03
N ASN A 343 -13.18 13.94 -16.23
CA ASN A 343 -12.24 12.84 -16.11
C ASN A 343 -12.52 11.76 -17.16
N ARG A 344 -11.44 11.14 -17.65
CA ARG A 344 -11.49 9.98 -18.53
C ARG A 344 -10.46 8.96 -18.06
N TYR A 345 -10.80 7.69 -18.24
CA TYR A 345 -9.90 6.57 -17.96
C TYR A 345 -9.96 5.58 -19.12
N ASN A 346 -8.79 5.20 -19.65
CA ASN A 346 -8.65 4.38 -20.86
C ASN A 346 -9.49 4.86 -22.06
N GLY A 347 -9.62 6.18 -22.22
CA GLY A 347 -10.36 6.80 -23.31
C GLY A 347 -11.88 6.91 -23.08
N SER A 348 -12.45 6.25 -22.07
CA SER A 348 -13.86 6.36 -21.70
C SER A 348 -14.10 7.47 -20.67
N ALA A 349 -15.27 8.11 -20.70
CA ALA A 349 -15.64 9.06 -19.63
C ALA A 349 -15.74 8.30 -18.29
N SER A 350 -15.16 8.87 -17.23
CA SER A 350 -15.10 8.19 -15.93
C SER A 350 -15.46 9.11 -14.76
N TYR A 351 -15.76 8.47 -13.64
CA TYR A 351 -15.70 9.06 -12.32
C TYR A 351 -14.78 8.21 -11.45
N GLU A 352 -13.69 8.82 -11.00
CA GLU A 352 -12.80 8.20 -10.01
C GLU A 352 -13.50 8.24 -8.65
N ILE A 353 -13.57 7.09 -7.99
CA ILE A 353 -14.18 6.88 -6.68
C ILE A 353 -13.08 6.40 -5.74
N GLN A 354 -12.94 7.08 -4.61
CA GLN A 354 -11.96 6.77 -3.59
C GLN A 354 -12.66 6.45 -2.29
N GLY A 355 -12.13 5.50 -1.52
CA GLY A 355 -12.65 5.16 -0.20
C GLY A 355 -11.66 4.31 0.57
N GLN A 356 -12.03 3.93 1.79
CA GLN A 356 -11.22 3.08 2.67
C GLN A 356 -12.07 1.93 3.20
N ASN A 357 -11.40 0.87 3.63
CA ASN A 357 -12.00 -0.19 4.42
C ASN A 357 -12.35 0.34 5.82
N ALA A 358 -13.49 -0.10 6.35
CA ALA A 358 -13.86 0.13 7.73
C ALA A 358 -12.96 -0.65 8.70
N GLU A 359 -12.97 -0.24 9.97
CA GLU A 359 -12.22 -0.90 11.01
C GLU A 359 -12.63 -2.39 11.12
N GLY A 360 -11.64 -3.28 11.15
CA GLY A 360 -11.86 -4.72 11.18
C GLY A 360 -12.03 -5.40 9.81
N PHE A 361 -12.14 -4.63 8.72
CA PHE A 361 -12.19 -5.15 7.35
C PHE A 361 -10.84 -4.99 6.65
N SER A 362 -10.54 -5.87 5.69
CA SER A 362 -9.34 -5.74 4.86
C SER A 362 -9.55 -4.81 3.67
N SER A 363 -8.47 -4.35 3.05
CA SER A 363 -8.50 -3.63 1.77
C SER A 363 -9.18 -4.46 0.68
N GLY A 364 -8.93 -5.78 0.66
CA GLY A 364 -9.58 -6.72 -0.26
C GLY A 364 -11.09 -6.83 -0.05
N ASP A 365 -11.56 -6.82 1.20
CA ASP A 365 -13.00 -6.84 1.50
C ASP A 365 -13.69 -5.58 0.96
N ALA A 366 -13.09 -4.40 1.20
CA ALA A 366 -13.59 -3.15 0.66
C ALA A 366 -13.62 -3.14 -0.87
N MET A 367 -12.58 -3.70 -1.52
CA MET A 367 -12.52 -3.83 -2.97
C MET A 367 -13.62 -4.74 -3.52
N ASN A 368 -13.84 -5.89 -2.88
CA ASN A 368 -14.91 -6.83 -3.27
C ASN A 368 -16.29 -6.20 -3.07
N THR A 369 -16.49 -5.46 -1.98
CA THR A 369 -17.76 -4.81 -1.68
C THR A 369 -18.08 -3.72 -2.70
N ILE A 370 -17.14 -2.85 -3.07
CA ILE A 370 -17.41 -1.82 -4.09
C ILE A 370 -17.58 -2.43 -5.49
N GLU A 371 -16.86 -3.51 -5.83
CA GLU A 371 -17.05 -4.23 -7.10
C GLU A 371 -18.45 -4.87 -7.17
N ARG A 372 -18.91 -5.47 -6.07
CA ARG A 372 -20.28 -5.99 -5.95
C ARG A 372 -21.32 -4.88 -6.13
N LEU A 373 -21.18 -3.77 -5.40
CA LEU A 373 -22.10 -2.64 -5.49
C LEU A 373 -22.13 -2.02 -6.88
N ALA A 374 -20.99 -1.97 -7.57
CA ALA A 374 -20.92 -1.48 -8.94
C ALA A 374 -21.60 -2.43 -9.93
N ASN A 375 -21.50 -3.75 -9.71
CA ASN A 375 -22.20 -4.76 -10.53
C ASN A 375 -23.72 -4.78 -10.29
N GLU A 376 -24.21 -4.25 -9.17
CA GLU A 376 -25.64 -4.07 -8.88
C GLU A 376 -26.24 -2.85 -9.60
N LEU A 377 -25.42 -1.97 -10.18
CA LEU A 377 -25.90 -0.82 -10.94
C LEU A 377 -26.59 -1.25 -12.25
N PRO A 378 -27.57 -0.46 -12.74
CA PRO A 378 -28.14 -0.66 -14.06
C PRO A 378 -27.08 -0.73 -15.17
N ALA A 379 -27.39 -1.48 -16.24
CA ALA A 379 -26.55 -1.54 -17.42
C ALA A 379 -26.25 -0.14 -17.97
N GLY A 380 -24.98 0.13 -18.29
CA GLY A 380 -24.51 1.46 -18.69
C GLY A 380 -23.19 1.87 -18.04
N THR A 381 -22.69 1.10 -17.08
CA THR A 381 -21.35 1.31 -16.52
C THR A 381 -20.47 0.08 -16.68
N THR A 382 -19.17 0.33 -16.67
CA THR A 382 -18.13 -0.68 -16.47
C THR A 382 -17.21 -0.23 -15.35
N GLY A 383 -16.51 -1.18 -14.75
CA GLY A 383 -15.57 -0.93 -13.66
C GLY A 383 -14.13 -1.11 -14.09
N ALA A 384 -13.24 -0.27 -13.57
CA ALA A 384 -11.81 -0.54 -13.62
C ALA A 384 -11.11 -0.16 -12.32
N TRP A 385 -10.05 -0.90 -12.01
CA TRP A 385 -9.18 -0.60 -10.88
C TRP A 385 -8.01 0.27 -11.35
N SER A 386 -7.60 1.24 -10.53
CA SER A 386 -6.46 2.11 -10.79
C SER A 386 -5.59 2.28 -9.54
N GLY A 387 -4.37 2.81 -9.71
CA GLY A 387 -3.44 3.08 -8.62
C GLY A 387 -3.10 1.86 -7.75
N LEU A 388 -3.17 2.04 -6.42
CA LEU A 388 -2.90 1.01 -5.41
C LEU A 388 -3.78 -0.24 -5.59
N SER A 389 -5.07 -0.04 -5.85
CA SER A 389 -6.02 -1.15 -5.98
C SER A 389 -5.75 -2.03 -7.19
N LEU A 390 -5.24 -1.45 -8.29
CA LEU A 390 -4.82 -2.23 -9.44
C LEU A 390 -3.61 -3.12 -9.10
N GLN A 391 -2.62 -2.56 -8.39
CA GLN A 391 -1.45 -3.31 -7.96
C GLN A 391 -1.81 -4.42 -6.97
N GLU A 392 -2.73 -4.13 -6.05
CA GLU A 392 -3.27 -5.12 -5.11
C GLU A 392 -4.00 -6.25 -5.86
N LYS A 393 -4.84 -5.93 -6.86
CA LYS A 393 -5.53 -6.95 -7.68
C LYS A 393 -4.56 -7.78 -8.52
N GLN A 394 -3.47 -7.19 -9.01
CA GLN A 394 -2.45 -7.88 -9.79
C GLN A 394 -1.53 -8.76 -8.93
N ALA A 395 -1.19 -8.31 -7.72
CA ALA A 395 -0.45 -9.10 -6.74
C ALA A 395 -1.33 -10.21 -6.13
N GLY A 396 -2.63 -9.92 -5.99
CA GLY A 396 -3.66 -10.85 -5.55
C GLY A 396 -3.70 -12.10 -6.41
N GLY A 397 -3.64 -13.27 -5.76
CA GLY A 397 -3.64 -14.57 -6.42
C GLY A 397 -2.27 -15.12 -6.82
N GLN A 398 -1.21 -14.30 -6.88
CA GLN A 398 0.14 -14.81 -7.16
C GLN A 398 0.74 -15.57 -5.98
N SER A 399 0.35 -15.23 -4.74
CA SER A 399 0.87 -15.86 -3.52
C SER A 399 0.70 -17.38 -3.51
N THR A 400 -0.45 -17.88 -3.95
CA THR A 400 -0.72 -19.33 -4.00
C THR A 400 0.22 -20.03 -4.96
N THR A 401 0.39 -19.49 -6.16
CA THR A 401 1.32 -20.02 -7.17
C THR A 401 2.76 -19.92 -6.70
N LEU A 402 3.16 -18.81 -6.08
CA LEU A 402 4.49 -18.62 -5.51
C LEU A 402 4.77 -19.63 -4.40
N TYR A 403 3.85 -19.86 -3.47
CA TYR A 403 4.02 -20.87 -2.43
C TYR A 403 4.06 -22.28 -3.00
N ALA A 404 3.20 -22.60 -3.97
CA ALA A 404 3.22 -23.90 -4.64
C ALA A 404 4.57 -24.17 -5.33
N ILE A 405 5.09 -23.21 -6.10
CA ILE A 405 6.38 -23.33 -6.77
C ILE A 405 7.52 -23.38 -5.73
N SER A 406 7.46 -22.57 -4.68
CA SER A 406 8.50 -22.56 -3.64
C SER A 406 8.58 -23.89 -2.90
N ILE A 407 7.43 -24.45 -2.50
CA ILE A 407 7.35 -25.77 -1.87
C ILE A 407 7.88 -26.84 -2.82
N LEU A 408 7.52 -26.78 -4.10
CA LEU A 408 8.01 -27.72 -5.11
C LEU A 408 9.54 -27.65 -5.26
N VAL A 409 10.11 -26.45 -5.36
CA VAL A 409 11.56 -26.26 -5.49
C VAL A 409 12.28 -26.75 -4.24
N VAL A 410 11.83 -26.39 -3.04
CA VAL A 410 12.40 -26.88 -1.78
C VAL A 410 12.33 -28.40 -1.71
N PHE A 411 11.19 -28.98 -2.09
CA PHE A 411 11.02 -30.42 -2.14
C PHE A 411 12.02 -31.10 -3.08
N LEU A 412 12.16 -30.61 -4.31
CA LEU A 412 13.08 -31.16 -5.31
C LEU A 412 14.55 -30.98 -4.89
N CYS A 413 14.91 -29.85 -4.29
CA CYS A 413 16.26 -29.62 -3.76
C CYS A 413 16.60 -30.60 -2.64
N LEU A 414 15.69 -30.79 -1.67
CA LEU A 414 15.89 -31.77 -0.60
C LEU A 414 15.92 -33.20 -1.16
N ALA A 415 15.09 -33.51 -2.15
CA ALA A 415 15.06 -34.84 -2.76
C ALA A 415 16.37 -35.18 -3.48
N ALA A 416 16.91 -34.22 -4.24
CA ALA A 416 18.19 -34.37 -4.93
C ALA A 416 19.37 -34.47 -3.95
N LEU A 417 19.33 -33.69 -2.86
CA LEU A 417 20.40 -33.65 -1.88
C LEU A 417 20.49 -34.92 -1.02
N TYR A 418 19.35 -35.41 -0.54
CA TYR A 418 19.27 -36.62 0.29
C TYR A 418 19.12 -37.90 -0.53
N GLU A 419 19.07 -37.78 -1.86
CA GLU A 419 18.81 -38.88 -2.79
C GLU A 419 17.56 -39.70 -2.38
N SER A 420 16.57 -39.01 -1.79
CA SER A 420 15.45 -39.65 -1.10
C SER A 420 14.19 -38.79 -1.16
N TRP A 421 13.06 -39.45 -1.44
CA TRP A 421 11.74 -38.80 -1.48
C TRP A 421 11.06 -38.72 -0.11
N THR A 422 11.55 -39.45 0.90
CA THR A 422 10.91 -39.53 2.23
C THR A 422 11.35 -38.40 3.17
N VAL A 423 12.61 -37.98 3.08
CA VAL A 423 13.17 -36.88 3.88
C VAL A 423 12.47 -35.54 3.57
N PRO A 424 12.30 -35.13 2.29
CA PRO A 424 11.62 -33.87 1.95
C PRO A 424 10.17 -33.85 2.43
N PHE A 425 9.46 -34.98 2.34
CA PHE A 425 8.08 -35.10 2.81
C PHE A 425 7.97 -34.89 4.33
N SER A 426 8.93 -35.45 5.08
CA SER A 426 9.00 -35.27 6.53
C SER A 426 9.26 -33.81 6.93
N VAL A 427 10.10 -33.10 6.17
CA VAL A 427 10.38 -31.67 6.38
C VAL A 427 9.17 -30.80 6.03
N LEU A 428 8.47 -31.07 4.92
CA LEU A 428 7.29 -30.31 4.54
C LEU A 428 6.13 -30.45 5.54
N LEU A 429 5.98 -31.62 6.18
CA LEU A 429 5.01 -31.81 7.26
C LEU A 429 5.33 -31.00 8.52
N ALA A 430 6.55 -30.46 8.67
CA ALA A 430 6.87 -29.53 9.75
C ALA A 430 6.39 -28.09 9.47
N VAL A 431 6.13 -27.72 8.22
CA VAL A 431 5.79 -26.34 7.83
C VAL A 431 4.49 -25.83 8.49
N PRO A 432 3.37 -26.60 8.50
CA PRO A 432 2.15 -26.15 9.18
C PRO A 432 2.32 -25.94 10.69
N LEU A 433 3.18 -26.72 11.34
CA LEU A 433 3.47 -26.60 12.77
C LEU A 433 4.13 -25.25 13.09
N VAL A 434 5.07 -24.81 12.26
CA VAL A 434 5.75 -23.51 12.42
C VAL A 434 4.77 -22.35 12.22
N TYR A 435 3.89 -22.44 11.22
CA TYR A 435 2.88 -21.43 10.96
C TYR A 435 1.88 -21.30 12.13
N TRP A 436 1.49 -22.44 12.70
CA TRP A 436 0.55 -22.49 13.82
C TRP A 436 1.13 -21.93 15.12
N VAL A 437 2.39 -22.23 15.44
CA VAL A 437 3.09 -21.65 16.61
C VAL A 437 3.19 -20.12 16.50
N ARG A 438 3.31 -19.58 15.29
CA ARG A 438 3.36 -18.13 15.05
C ARG A 438 1.99 -17.46 15.10
N CYS A 439 0.93 -18.18 14.71
CA CYS A 439 -0.46 -17.72 14.83
C CYS A 439 -1.07 -17.99 16.23
N TRP A 440 -0.42 -18.77 17.09
CA TRP A 440 -0.87 -18.96 18.46
C TRP A 440 -0.66 -17.65 19.23
N PRO A 441 -1.72 -16.99 19.72
CA PRO A 441 -1.56 -15.80 20.51
C PRO A 441 -0.82 -16.20 21.78
N TRP A 442 0.41 -15.71 21.94
CA TRP A 442 1.04 -15.65 23.25
C TRP A 442 0.22 -14.66 24.09
N ARG A 443 -0.91 -15.14 24.62
CA ARG A 443 -1.46 -14.63 25.87
C ARG A 443 -0.45 -15.02 26.93
N CYS A 444 0.51 -14.15 27.19
CA CYS A 444 1.09 -14.10 28.51
C CYS A 444 -0.06 -13.77 29.45
N ALA A 445 -0.51 -14.79 30.19
CA ALA A 445 -1.37 -14.62 31.33
C ALA A 445 -0.57 -13.90 32.42
N ASP A 446 -1.22 -12.87 32.98
CA ASP A 446 -0.91 -12.04 34.15
C ASP A 446 0.32 -11.12 34.10
#